data_AF-A0A840XWW9-F1
#
_entry.id   AF-A0A840XWW9-F1
#
_cell.length_a   1.000
_cell.length_b   1.000
_cell.length_c   1.000
_cell.angle_alpha   90.00
_cell.angle_beta   90.00
_cell.angle_gamma   90.00
#
_symmetry.space_group_name_H-M   'P 1'
#
loop_
_entity.id
_entity.type
_entity.pdbx_description
1 polymer ?
#
loop_
_entity_poly.entity_id
_entity_poly.type
_entity_poly.pdbx_seq_one_letter_code
_entity_poly.pdbx_strand_id
1 'polypeptide(L)'
;MLRAFVMLGLLAAGAARADDPARGERLARQYCGACHAIGRADASPRADAPAFRDLHRRYPVEHLAESLAEGIATGHPDMPEIAFPAEDVSALIAWLRTLER
;
A
#
# COMPACT_ATOMS: atom_id res chain seq x y z
N MET A 1 -36.40 6.38 -43.73
CA MET A 1 -35.89 7.23 -42.63
C MET A 1 -35.96 6.44 -41.33
N LEU A 2 -34.86 5.86 -40.86
CA LEU A 2 -34.73 5.57 -39.43
C LEU A 2 -33.26 5.69 -39.05
N ARG A 3 -32.98 6.69 -38.23
CA ARG A 3 -31.65 7.16 -37.85
C ARG A 3 -31.02 6.12 -36.93
N ALA A 4 -29.84 5.64 -37.29
CA ALA A 4 -28.99 4.88 -36.40
C ALA A 4 -28.56 5.79 -35.24
N PHE A 5 -28.98 5.48 -34.01
CA PHE A 5 -28.41 6.06 -32.81
C PHE A 5 -27.21 5.19 -32.40
N VAL A 6 -26.02 5.61 -32.82
CA VAL A 6 -24.76 5.05 -32.30
C VAL A 6 -24.51 5.73 -30.97
N MET A 7 -24.81 5.04 -29.87
CA MET A 7 -24.44 5.49 -28.53
C MET A 7 -22.97 5.15 -28.31
N LEU A 8 -22.09 6.10 -28.59
CA LEU A 8 -20.66 6.01 -28.33
C LEU A 8 -20.43 6.12 -26.82
N GLY A 9 -20.36 4.99 -26.14
CA GLY A 9 -20.05 4.91 -24.72
C GLY A 9 -18.59 5.29 -24.47
N LEU A 10 -18.36 6.41 -23.79
CA LEU A 10 -17.05 6.80 -23.27
C LEU A 10 -16.76 5.98 -22.01
N LEU A 11 -16.03 4.88 -22.14
CA LEU A 11 -15.43 4.18 -21.01
C LEU A 11 -14.14 4.91 -20.62
N ALA A 12 -14.24 5.88 -19.71
CA ALA A 12 -13.07 6.44 -19.04
C ALA A 12 -12.57 5.42 -18.01
N ALA A 13 -11.71 4.49 -18.44
CA ALA A 13 -10.90 3.69 -17.53
C ALA A 13 -9.90 4.65 -16.85
N GLY A 14 -10.17 5.03 -15.61
CA GLY A 14 -9.24 5.83 -14.82
C GLY A 14 -7.94 5.04 -14.60
N ALA A 15 -6.82 5.51 -15.15
CA ALA A 15 -5.52 4.94 -14.84
C ALA A 15 -5.27 5.11 -13.34
N ALA A 16 -5.15 3.99 -12.62
CA ALA A 16 -4.71 4.01 -11.23
C ALA A 16 -3.34 4.71 -11.18
N ARG A 17 -3.24 5.76 -10.36
CA ARG A 17 -1.97 6.47 -10.17
C ARG A 17 -1.06 5.57 -9.34
N ALA A 18 0.18 5.40 -9.77
CA ALA A 18 1.18 4.62 -9.01
C ALA A 18 1.35 5.17 -7.58
N ASP A 19 1.23 6.49 -7.39
CA ASP A 19 1.25 7.14 -6.08
C ASP A 19 -0.16 7.43 -5.55
N ASP A 20 -1.00 6.40 -5.38
CA ASP A 20 -2.32 6.53 -4.72
C ASP A 20 -2.24 6.04 -3.25
N PRO A 21 -2.15 6.95 -2.26
CA PRO A 21 -2.13 6.57 -0.84
C PRO A 21 -3.34 5.75 -0.40
N ALA A 22 -4.52 5.96 -0.98
CA ALA A 22 -5.70 5.17 -0.63
C ALA A 22 -5.55 3.73 -1.08
N ARG A 23 -4.87 3.49 -2.20
CA ARG A 23 -4.50 2.15 -2.66
C ARG A 23 -3.45 1.52 -1.74
N GLY A 24 -2.41 2.27 -1.38
CA GLY A 24 -1.40 1.81 -0.41
C GLY A 24 -2.02 1.38 0.91
N GLU A 25 -2.96 2.15 1.45
CA GLU A 25 -3.67 1.79 2.67
C GLU A 25 -4.44 0.47 2.53
N ARG A 26 -5.16 0.27 1.42
CA ARG A 26 -5.90 -0.99 1.19
C ARG A 26 -4.97 -2.19 1.13
N LEU A 27 -3.84 -2.06 0.44
CA LEU A 27 -2.82 -3.10 0.36
C LEU A 27 -2.24 -3.39 1.76
N ALA A 28 -1.86 -2.37 2.50
CA ALA A 28 -1.33 -2.52 3.86
C ALA A 28 -2.33 -3.21 4.80
N ARG A 29 -3.62 -2.86 4.72
CA ARG A 29 -4.69 -3.54 5.49
C ARG A 29 -4.81 -5.01 5.12
N GLN A 30 -4.76 -5.33 3.83
CA GLN A 30 -4.94 -6.69 3.32
C GLN A 30 -3.76 -7.60 3.65
N TYR A 31 -2.52 -7.10 3.48
CA TYR A 31 -1.32 -7.94 3.54
C TYR A 31 -0.52 -7.78 4.83
N CYS A 32 -0.63 -6.65 5.51
CA CYS A 32 0.19 -6.33 6.69
C CYS A 32 -0.63 -6.24 7.98
N GLY A 33 -1.94 -5.94 7.86
CA GLY A 33 -2.83 -5.63 8.98
C GLY A 33 -3.13 -6.79 9.93
N ALA A 34 -2.81 -8.02 9.54
CA ALA A 34 -2.89 -9.18 10.45
C ALA A 34 -1.87 -9.10 11.60
N CYS A 35 -0.76 -8.37 11.40
CA CYS A 35 0.32 -8.26 12.37
C CYS A 35 0.55 -6.81 12.81
N HIS A 36 0.52 -5.87 11.88
CA HIS A 36 0.86 -4.47 12.12
C HIS A 36 -0.38 -3.60 12.32
N ALA A 37 -0.29 -2.62 13.22
CA ALA A 37 -1.28 -1.54 13.30
C ALA A 37 -1.21 -0.65 12.07
N ILE A 38 -2.37 -0.45 11.43
CA ILE A 38 -2.55 0.32 10.19
C ILE A 38 -3.36 1.60 10.43
N GLY A 39 -4.25 1.58 11.44
CA GLY A 39 -5.08 2.71 11.81
C GLY A 39 -4.31 3.86 12.45
N ARG A 40 -5.04 4.92 12.77
CA ARG A 40 -4.45 6.12 13.41
C ARG A 40 -4.12 5.91 14.89
N ALA A 41 -4.80 4.99 15.55
CA ALA A 41 -4.73 4.80 17.01
C ALA A 41 -4.90 3.34 17.47
N ASP A 42 -4.97 2.39 16.53
CA ASP A 42 -5.07 0.96 16.83
C ASP A 42 -3.75 0.40 17.38
N ALA A 43 -3.80 -0.57 18.29
CA ALA A 43 -2.61 -1.32 18.67
C ALA A 43 -2.30 -2.38 17.60
N SER A 44 -1.02 -2.70 17.40
CA SER A 44 -0.64 -3.83 16.54
C SER A 44 -1.22 -5.13 17.12
N PRO A 45 -1.83 -5.99 16.29
CA PRO A 45 -2.27 -7.32 16.74
C PRO A 45 -1.16 -8.16 17.37
N ARG A 46 0.10 -7.99 16.92
CA ARG A 46 1.28 -8.59 17.54
C ARG A 46 2.16 -7.55 18.23
N ALA A 47 2.74 -7.91 19.38
CA ALA A 47 3.56 -7.00 20.18
C ALA A 47 4.94 -6.69 19.56
N ASP A 48 5.49 -7.60 18.76
CA ASP A 48 6.75 -7.46 18.03
C ASP A 48 6.60 -6.65 16.72
N ALA A 49 5.37 -6.51 16.23
CA ALA A 49 5.06 -5.78 15.01
C ALA A 49 4.87 -4.28 15.29
N PRO A 50 5.74 -3.39 14.79
CA PRO A 50 5.56 -1.95 14.98
C PRO A 50 4.29 -1.46 14.27
N ALA A 51 3.65 -0.44 14.85
CA ALA A 51 2.62 0.32 14.14
C ALA A 51 3.26 1.07 12.97
N PHE A 52 2.63 1.06 11.80
CA PHE A 52 3.22 1.67 10.60
C PHE A 52 3.42 3.19 10.73
N ARG A 53 2.60 3.85 11.55
CA ARG A 53 2.76 5.27 11.90
C ARG A 53 4.01 5.62 12.73
N ASP A 54 4.78 4.62 13.17
CA ASP A 54 6.02 4.84 13.91
C ASP A 54 7.27 4.46 13.07
N LEU A 55 7.11 3.96 11.83
CA LEU A 55 8.23 3.51 11.00
C LEU A 55 9.18 4.64 10.63
N HIS A 56 8.64 5.82 10.30
CA HIS A 56 9.44 6.99 9.90
C HIS A 56 10.39 7.49 10.99
N ARG A 57 10.13 7.12 12.25
CA ARG A 57 11.01 7.44 13.38
C ARG A 57 12.28 6.59 13.39
N ARG A 58 12.31 5.49 12.63
CA ARG A 58 13.45 4.56 12.56
C ARG A 58 14.29 4.78 11.30
N TYR A 59 13.65 5.08 10.17
CA TYR A 59 14.29 5.30 8.88
C TYR A 59 13.33 6.00 7.90
N PRO A 60 13.83 6.62 6.81
CA PRO A 60 12.99 7.10 5.72
C PRO A 60 12.20 5.94 5.11
N VAL A 61 10.88 6.06 5.00
CA VAL A 61 10.02 4.93 4.58
C VAL A 61 10.33 4.48 3.15
N GLU A 62 10.92 5.34 2.32
CA GLU A 62 11.38 5.03 0.96
C GLU A 62 12.40 3.91 0.91
N HIS A 63 13.17 3.71 1.99
CA HIS A 63 14.14 2.62 2.07
C HIS A 63 13.47 1.25 2.04
N LEU A 64 12.14 1.18 2.24
CA LEU A 64 11.37 -0.06 2.11
C LEU A 64 11.06 -0.42 0.66
N ALA A 65 11.27 0.47 -0.32
CA ALA A 65 10.81 0.25 -1.69
C ALA A 65 11.42 -1.02 -2.33
N GLU A 66 12.72 -1.24 -2.15
CA GLU A 66 13.41 -2.44 -2.66
C GLU A 66 12.88 -3.71 -1.98
N SER A 67 12.78 -3.72 -0.65
CA SER A 67 12.24 -4.86 0.09
C SER A 67 10.76 -5.12 -0.22
N LEU A 68 9.97 -4.10 -0.54
CA LEU A 68 8.59 -4.28 -0.98
C LEU A 68 8.52 -4.85 -2.41
N ALA A 69 9.46 -4.48 -3.29
CA ALA A 69 9.52 -4.97 -4.66
C ALA A 69 10.03 -6.42 -4.72
N GLU A 70 10.96 -6.80 -3.86
CA GLU A 70 11.62 -8.11 -3.89
C GLU A 70 11.03 -9.11 -2.87
N GLY A 71 10.32 -8.62 -1.86
CA GLY A 71 9.82 -9.40 -0.73
C GLY A 71 10.56 -9.05 0.57
N ILE A 72 9.80 -8.78 1.63
CA ILE A 72 10.39 -8.33 2.90
C ILE A 72 10.93 -9.54 3.69
N ALA A 73 12.21 -9.85 3.53
CA ALA A 73 12.87 -10.96 4.23
C ALA A 73 13.35 -10.63 5.67
N THR A 74 13.27 -9.36 6.09
CA THR A 74 14.07 -8.82 7.22
C THR A 74 13.34 -8.62 8.55
N GLY A 75 12.06 -9.02 8.67
CA GLY A 75 11.26 -8.77 9.87
C GLY A 75 11.35 -9.86 10.93
N HIS A 76 10.94 -11.08 10.58
CA HIS A 76 10.98 -12.31 11.38
C HIS A 76 10.38 -13.47 10.55
N PRO A 77 10.56 -14.75 10.93
CA PRO A 77 10.06 -15.89 10.14
C PRO A 77 8.54 -15.90 9.87
N ASP A 78 7.74 -15.34 10.78
CA ASP A 78 6.27 -15.27 10.59
C ASP A 78 5.81 -14.18 9.61
N MET A 79 6.71 -13.31 9.11
CA MET A 79 6.34 -12.22 8.23
C MET A 79 6.26 -12.72 6.79
N PRO A 80 5.13 -12.54 6.09
CA PRO A 80 5.00 -13.00 4.71
C PRO A 80 6.01 -12.33 3.78
N GLU A 81 6.75 -13.14 3.02
CA GLU A 81 7.59 -12.66 1.91
C GLU A 81 6.72 -12.43 0.68
N ILE A 82 6.19 -11.20 0.56
CA ILE A 82 5.33 -10.80 -0.56
C ILE A 82 6.06 -9.72 -1.36
N ALA A 83 6.32 -10.02 -2.63
CA ALA A 83 6.78 -9.05 -3.61
C ALA A 83 5.59 -8.32 -4.24
N PHE A 84 5.70 -7.00 -4.36
CA PHE A 84 4.68 -6.15 -4.96
C PHE A 84 5.15 -5.60 -6.31
N PRO A 85 4.25 -5.43 -7.30
CA PRO A 85 4.60 -4.75 -8.53
C PRO A 85 4.88 -3.25 -8.26
N ALA A 86 5.62 -2.59 -9.16
CA ALA A 86 6.17 -1.26 -8.92
C ALA A 86 5.11 -0.20 -8.56
N GLU A 87 3.91 -0.28 -9.14
CA GLU A 87 2.79 0.61 -8.84
C GLU A 87 2.18 0.37 -7.44
N ASP A 88 2.31 -0.82 -6.88
CA ASP A 88 1.88 -1.17 -5.52
C ASP A 88 2.91 -0.72 -4.50
N VAL A 89 4.20 -0.92 -4.82
CA VAL A 89 5.30 -0.38 -4.03
C VAL A 89 5.16 1.14 -3.92
N SER A 90 4.98 1.83 -5.04
CA SER A 90 4.81 3.28 -5.07
C SER A 90 3.60 3.72 -4.22
N ALA A 91 2.47 3.03 -4.33
CA ALA A 91 1.27 3.33 -3.56
C ALA A 91 1.47 3.11 -2.05
N LEU A 92 2.15 2.03 -1.66
CA LEU A 92 2.48 1.71 -0.26
C LEU A 92 3.41 2.77 0.34
N ILE A 93 4.48 3.15 -0.37
CA ILE A 93 5.39 4.22 0.06
C ILE A 93 4.63 5.56 0.16
N ALA A 94 3.82 5.90 -0.85
CA ALA A 94 3.01 7.11 -0.84
C ALA A 94 2.06 7.15 0.36
N TRP A 95 1.49 6.01 0.75
CA TRP A 95 0.67 5.90 1.96
C TRP A 95 1.47 6.04 3.25
N LEU A 96 2.60 5.34 3.38
CA LEU A 96 3.47 5.41 4.57
C LEU A 96 3.92 6.86 4.84
N ARG A 97 4.26 7.62 3.79
CA ARG A 97 4.57 9.05 3.89
C ARG A 97 3.44 9.88 4.52
N THR A 98 2.17 9.51 4.31
CA THR A 98 1.03 10.23 4.93
C THR A 98 0.93 10.07 6.45
N LEU A 99 1.67 9.10 7.00
CA LEU A 99 1.75 8.81 8.42
C LEU A 99 2.88 9.59 9.12
N GLU A 100 3.80 10.17 8.35
CA GLU A 100 4.90 10.99 8.87
C GLU A 100 4.33 12.28 9.49
N ARG A 101 4.32 12.32 10.81
CA ARG A 101 3.89 13.45 11.63
C ARG A 101 4.85 13.62 12.80
#